data_AF-A0A6V7XPU7-F1
#
_entry.id   AF-A0A6V7XPU7-F1
#
_cell.length_a   1.000
_cell.length_b   1.000
_cell.length_c   1.000
_cell.angle_alpha   90.00
_cell.angle_beta   90.00
_cell.angle_gamma   90.00
#
_symmetry.space_group_name_H-M   'P 1'
#
loop_
_entity.id
_entity.type
_entity.pdbx_description
1 polymer ?
#
loop_
_entity_poly.entity_id
_entity_poly.type
_entity_poly.pdbx_seq_one_letter_code
_entity_poly.pdbx_strand_id
1 'polypeptide(L)'
;MESDEQLANWVRERRKEKVRVTRRMIQQQAIKMFPLVTKENIINSFKYCGLTNKTNGAEDDEIHCFKINGPVSEGRAQLRQARLDNELAKIFEEIDLEEDVENGNESDNSIEM
;
A
#
# COMPACT_ATOMS: atom_id res chain seq x y z
N MET A 1 -18.20 -9.75 11.97
CA MET A 1 -18.99 -9.44 13.18
C MET A 1 -19.31 -10.70 13.98
N GLU A 2 -19.64 -11.82 13.32
CA GLU A 2 -19.95 -13.10 13.97
C GLU A 2 -18.77 -13.75 14.74
N SER A 3 -17.52 -13.58 14.29
CA SER A 3 -16.32 -14.13 14.94
C SER A 3 -16.07 -13.56 16.33
N ASP A 4 -16.15 -12.24 16.49
CA ASP A 4 -15.78 -11.57 17.74
C ASP A 4 -16.78 -11.90 18.85
N GLU A 5 -18.05 -12.07 18.47
CA GLU A 5 -19.13 -12.48 19.36
C GLU A 5 -18.94 -13.90 19.88
N GLN A 6 -18.46 -14.82 19.05
CA GLN A 6 -18.16 -16.20 19.47
C GLN A 6 -17.08 -16.24 20.55
N LEU A 7 -15.97 -15.51 20.38
CA LEU A 7 -14.91 -15.45 21.40
C LEU A 7 -15.40 -14.76 22.68
N ALA A 8 -16.19 -13.68 22.55
CA ALA A 8 -16.78 -12.99 23.69
C ALA A 8 -17.73 -13.91 24.49
N ASN A 9 -18.57 -14.68 23.81
CA ASN A 9 -19.46 -15.66 24.44
C ASN A 9 -18.68 -16.74 25.16
N TRP A 10 -17.61 -17.27 24.55
CA TRP A 10 -16.73 -18.22 25.23
C TRP A 10 -16.14 -17.65 26.54
N VAL A 11 -15.68 -16.39 26.54
CA VAL A 11 -15.18 -15.72 27.76
C VAL A 11 -16.27 -15.61 28.82
N ARG A 12 -17.50 -15.23 28.44
CA ARG A 12 -18.64 -15.10 29.35
C ARG A 12 -18.98 -16.44 30.01
N GLU A 13 -19.04 -17.52 29.25
CA GLU A 13 -19.35 -18.86 29.79
C GLU A 13 -18.28 -19.35 30.77
N ARG A 14 -16.99 -19.20 30.42
CA ARG A 14 -15.88 -19.54 31.35
C ARG A 14 -15.95 -18.74 32.66
N ARG A 15 -16.33 -17.47 32.60
CA ARG A 15 -16.49 -16.63 33.81
C ARG A 15 -17.71 -17.03 34.64
N LYS A 16 -18.82 -17.45 34.02
CA LYS A 16 -19.99 -18.02 34.74
C LYS A 16 -19.61 -19.28 35.50
N GLU A 17 -18.74 -20.11 34.93
CA GLU A 17 -18.14 -21.30 35.56
C GLU A 17 -17.10 -20.95 36.66
N LYS A 18 -16.92 -19.67 37.00
CA LYS A 18 -15.91 -19.15 37.94
C LYS A 18 -14.46 -19.47 37.55
N VAL A 19 -14.21 -19.78 36.27
CA VAL A 19 -12.86 -19.97 35.73
C VAL A 19 -12.23 -18.59 35.47
N ARG A 20 -11.04 -18.36 36.03
CA ARG A 20 -10.26 -17.15 35.72
C ARG A 20 -9.81 -17.19 34.25
N VAL A 21 -10.26 -16.24 33.47
CA VAL A 21 -9.86 -16.09 32.06
C VAL A 21 -8.73 -15.06 31.95
N THR A 22 -7.54 -15.50 31.54
CA THR A 22 -6.38 -14.62 31.34
C THR A 22 -6.24 -14.20 29.88
N ARG A 23 -5.44 -13.15 29.62
CA ARG A 23 -5.11 -12.71 28.26
C ARG A 23 -4.51 -13.82 27.41
N ARG A 24 -3.62 -14.64 27.99
CA ARG A 24 -2.99 -15.78 27.30
C ARG A 24 -4.02 -16.83 26.88
N MET A 25 -5.00 -17.13 27.73
CA MET A 25 -6.07 -18.07 27.40
C MET A 25 -6.95 -17.55 26.27
N ILE A 26 -7.27 -16.25 26.27
CA ILE A 26 -8.03 -15.62 25.18
C ILE A 26 -7.26 -15.73 23.87
N GLN A 27 -5.95 -15.45 23.88
CA GLN A 27 -5.11 -15.59 22.68
C GLN A 27 -5.08 -17.03 22.16
N GLN A 28 -4.88 -18.02 23.05
CA GLN A 28 -4.89 -19.43 22.66
C GLN A 28 -6.25 -19.86 22.10
N GLN A 29 -7.35 -19.43 22.73
CA GLN A 29 -8.69 -19.74 22.24
C GLN A 29 -8.96 -19.06 20.89
N ALA A 30 -8.53 -17.80 20.70
CA ALA A 30 -8.67 -17.11 19.43
C ALA A 30 -7.92 -17.82 18.30
N ILE A 31 -6.68 -18.27 18.56
CA ILE A 31 -5.90 -19.06 17.58
C ILE A 31 -6.62 -20.36 17.24
N LYS A 32 -7.19 -21.04 18.25
CA LYS A 32 -7.95 -22.28 18.05
C LYS A 32 -9.25 -22.07 17.26
N MET A 33 -9.94 -20.96 17.54
CA MET A 33 -11.27 -20.65 16.99
C MET A 33 -11.17 -20.06 15.58
N PHE A 34 -10.08 -19.34 15.29
CA PHE A 34 -9.83 -18.67 14.01
C PHE A 34 -8.51 -19.15 13.39
N PRO A 35 -8.40 -20.43 13.00
CA PRO A 35 -7.16 -21.01 12.48
C PRO A 35 -6.68 -20.34 11.18
N LEU A 36 -7.60 -19.71 10.43
CA LEU A 36 -7.28 -18.96 9.22
C LEU A 36 -6.77 -17.55 9.49
N VAL A 37 -6.90 -17.02 10.72
CA VAL A 37 -6.37 -15.71 11.09
C VAL A 37 -4.93 -15.88 11.59
N THR A 38 -4.05 -16.23 10.66
CA THR A 38 -2.61 -16.32 10.92
C THR A 38 -1.97 -14.94 10.80
N LYS A 39 -0.79 -14.76 11.42
CA LYS A 39 0.01 -13.54 11.24
C LYS A 39 0.24 -13.23 9.76
N GLU A 40 0.50 -14.27 8.98
CA GLU A 40 0.72 -14.17 7.53
C GLU A 40 -0.53 -13.68 6.80
N ASN A 41 -1.71 -14.24 7.10
CA ASN A 41 -2.96 -13.80 6.45
C ASN A 41 -3.34 -12.38 6.82
N ILE A 42 -3.02 -11.93 8.04
CA ILE A 42 -3.16 -10.52 8.43
C ILE A 42 -2.23 -9.64 7.60
N ILE A 43 -0.94 -9.98 7.49
CA ILE A 43 0.02 -9.19 6.69
C ILE A 43 -0.43 -9.14 5.21
N ASN A 44 -0.83 -10.29 4.67
CA ASN A 44 -1.25 -10.41 3.29
C ASN A 44 -2.54 -9.61 3.01
N SER A 45 -3.47 -9.50 3.97
CA SER A 45 -4.70 -8.71 3.75
C SER A 45 -4.39 -7.22 3.52
N PHE A 46 -3.44 -6.63 4.25
CA PHE A 46 -2.99 -5.26 4.03
C PHE A 46 -2.25 -5.11 2.69
N LYS A 47 -1.40 -6.08 2.34
CA LYS A 47 -0.66 -6.08 1.06
C LYS A 47 -1.58 -6.21 -0.15
N TYR A 48 -2.59 -7.07 -0.07
CA TYR A 48 -3.56 -7.25 -1.15
C TYR A 48 -4.52 -6.06 -1.30
N CYS A 49 -4.68 -5.25 -0.24
CA CYS A 49 -5.41 -4.00 -0.25
C CYS A 49 -4.58 -2.81 -0.76
N GLY A 50 -3.29 -2.99 -1.06
CA GLY A 50 -2.43 -1.90 -1.53
C GLY A 50 -1.86 -1.01 -0.41
N LEU A 51 -2.06 -1.34 0.87
CA LEU A 51 -1.76 -0.44 2.00
C LEU A 51 -0.31 -0.48 2.46
N THR A 52 0.38 -1.61 2.26
CA THR A 52 1.75 -1.82 2.74
C THR A 52 2.72 -2.18 1.60
N ASN A 53 2.30 -1.95 0.36
CA ASN A 53 3.09 -2.25 -0.83
C ASN A 53 4.20 -1.22 -1.00
N LYS A 54 5.28 -1.62 -1.68
CA LYS A 54 6.39 -0.70 -2.01
C LYS A 54 5.89 0.47 -2.86
N THR A 55 6.33 1.68 -2.51
CA THR A 55 5.95 2.92 -3.20
C THR A 55 6.44 3.00 -4.64
N ASN A 56 7.52 2.29 -4.97
CA ASN A 56 8.08 2.20 -6.32
C ASN A 56 7.31 1.26 -7.27
N GLY A 57 6.19 0.67 -6.82
CA GLY A 57 5.34 -0.18 -7.65
C GLY A 57 5.80 -1.63 -7.83
N ALA A 58 6.92 -2.03 -7.24
CA ALA A 58 7.46 -3.40 -7.38
C ALA A 58 6.54 -4.50 -6.81
N GLU A 59 5.48 -4.16 -6.09
CA GLU A 59 4.51 -5.08 -5.49
C GLU A 59 3.07 -4.81 -5.94
N ASP A 60 2.86 -4.04 -7.00
CA ASP A 60 1.52 -3.72 -7.51
C ASP A 60 0.78 -4.95 -8.07
N ASP A 61 1.53 -5.98 -8.45
CA ASP A 61 0.96 -7.24 -8.96
C ASP A 61 0.21 -8.02 -7.87
N GLU A 62 0.54 -7.77 -6.60
CA GLU A 62 -0.10 -8.40 -5.43
C GLU A 62 -1.45 -7.76 -5.08
N ILE A 63 -1.74 -6.55 -5.57
CA ILE A 63 -2.98 -5.83 -5.26
C ILE A 63 -4.16 -6.59 -5.86
N HIS A 64 -5.05 -7.08 -4.99
CA HIS A 64 -6.10 -8.03 -5.38
C HIS A 64 -7.11 -7.39 -6.34
N CYS A 65 -7.47 -6.13 -6.11
CA CYS A 65 -8.44 -5.41 -6.94
C CYS A 65 -7.99 -5.26 -8.39
N PHE A 66 -6.67 -5.28 -8.65
CA PHE A 66 -6.08 -5.08 -9.97
C PHE A 66 -5.84 -6.36 -10.78
N LYS A 67 -6.25 -7.53 -10.25
CA LYS A 67 -6.15 -8.79 -11.00
C LYS A 67 -7.10 -8.76 -12.21
N ILE A 68 -6.84 -9.62 -13.20
CA ILE A 68 -7.60 -9.65 -14.48
C ILE A 68 -9.12 -9.80 -14.25
N ASN A 69 -9.53 -10.60 -13.25
CA ASN A 69 -10.93 -10.79 -12.86
C ASN A 69 -11.31 -9.97 -11.61
N GLY A 70 -10.46 -9.02 -11.23
CA GLY A 70 -10.68 -8.14 -10.09
C GLY A 70 -11.65 -7.01 -10.45
N PRO A 71 -12.22 -6.34 -9.43
CA PRO A 71 -13.16 -5.24 -9.63
C PRO A 71 -12.57 -4.03 -10.36
N VAL A 72 -11.24 -3.89 -10.39
CA VAL A 72 -10.53 -2.74 -10.98
C VAL A 72 -9.30 -3.23 -11.76
N SER A 73 -9.52 -4.09 -12.75
CA SER A 73 -8.44 -4.73 -13.54
C SER A 73 -7.50 -3.72 -14.23
N GLU A 74 -8.00 -2.54 -14.61
CA GLU A 74 -7.19 -1.46 -15.20
C GLU A 74 -6.39 -0.64 -14.17
N GLY A 75 -6.69 -0.80 -12.88
CA GLY A 75 -6.15 0.06 -11.82
C GLY A 75 -4.62 0.01 -11.70
N ARG A 76 -3.99 -1.09 -12.11
CA ARG A 76 -2.51 -1.19 -12.14
C ARG A 76 -1.88 -0.25 -13.16
N ALA A 77 -2.49 -0.11 -14.34
CA ALA A 77 -1.99 0.80 -15.37
C ALA A 77 -2.19 2.25 -14.92
N GLN A 78 -3.36 2.55 -14.36
CA GLN A 78 -3.69 3.88 -13.83
C GLN A 78 -2.73 4.29 -12.69
N LEU A 79 -2.44 3.37 -11.76
CA LEU A 79 -1.52 3.63 -10.65
C LEU A 79 -0.09 3.88 -11.16
N ARG A 80 0.37 3.13 -12.17
CA ARG A 80 1.68 3.38 -12.80
C ARG A 80 1.73 4.74 -13.47
N GLN A 81 0.68 5.12 -14.22
CA GLN A 81 0.60 6.42 -14.86
C GLN A 81 0.63 7.55 -13.82
N ALA A 82 -0.17 7.45 -12.77
CA ALA A 82 -0.21 8.46 -11.70
C ALA A 82 1.16 8.65 -11.01
N ARG A 83 1.97 7.61 -10.90
CA ARG A 83 3.34 7.73 -10.38
C ARG A 83 4.26 8.49 -11.34
N LEU A 84 4.20 8.16 -12.63
CA LEU A 84 4.97 8.87 -13.66
C LEU A 84 4.58 10.35 -13.72
N ASP A 85 3.28 10.64 -13.69
CA ASP A 85 2.77 12.02 -13.70
C ASP A 85 3.27 12.80 -12.47
N ASN A 86 3.33 12.15 -11.30
CA ASN A 86 3.86 12.76 -10.08
C ASN A 86 5.38 13.02 -10.15
N GLU A 87 6.14 12.10 -10.75
CA GLU A 87 7.58 12.29 -10.96
C GLU A 87 7.86 13.44 -11.94
N LEU A 88 7.11 13.50 -13.05
CA LEU A 88 7.20 14.60 -14.00
C LEU A 88 6.83 15.94 -13.37
N ALA A 89 5.77 16.00 -12.57
CA ALA A 89 5.36 17.22 -11.87
C ALA A 89 6.48 17.77 -10.97
N LYS A 90 7.19 16.90 -10.23
CA LYS A 90 8.33 17.31 -9.40
C LYS A 90 9.48 17.88 -10.23
N ILE A 91 9.77 17.26 -11.38
CA ILE A 91 10.81 17.77 -12.29
C ILE A 91 10.42 19.16 -12.81
N PHE A 92 9.16 19.36 -13.19
CA PHE A 92 8.69 20.68 -13.66
C PHE A 92 8.74 21.76 -12.57
N GLU A 93 8.54 21.41 -11.30
CA GLU A 93 8.71 22.34 -10.18
C GLU A 93 10.18 22.74 -9.96
N GLU A 94 11.13 21.89 -10.34
CA GLU A 94 12.57 22.14 -10.20
C GLU A 94 13.18 22.94 -11.36
N ILE A 95 12.47 23.05 -12.50
CA ILE A 95 12.94 23.83 -13.65
C ILE A 95 12.63 25.32 -13.41
N ASP A 96 13.64 26.09 -13.05
CA ASP A 96 13.59 27.55 -13.05
C ASP A 96 13.76 28.08 -14.48
N LEU A 97 12.66 28.53 -15.10
CA LEU A 97 12.65 29.10 -16.46
C LEU A 97 13.08 30.57 -16.49
N GLU A 98 13.40 31.18 -15.35
CA GLU A 98 13.80 32.59 -15.27
C GLU A 98 15.30 32.83 -15.49
N GLU A 99 16.12 31.77 -15.52
CA GLU A 99 17.59 31.85 -15.65
C GLU A 99 18.13 31.54 -17.07
N ASP A 100 17.39 31.84 -18.14
CA ASP A 100 17.98 32.02 -19.47
C ASP A 100 18.45 33.47 -19.62
N VAL A 101 19.54 33.83 -18.94
CA VAL A 101 20.30 35.02 -19.32
C VAL A 101 20.98 34.67 -20.64
N GLU A 102 20.40 35.10 -21.76
CA GLU A 102 21.02 35.06 -23.08
C GLU A 102 22.41 35.68 -22.99
N ASN A 103 23.44 34.84 -22.80
CA ASN A 103 24.80 35.24 -23.03
C ASN A 103 24.92 35.33 -24.54
N GLY A 104 24.68 36.53 -25.06
CA GLY A 104 24.75 36.88 -26.48
C GLY A 104 26.13 36.55 -27.04
N ASN A 105 26.34 35.28 -27.38
CA ASN A 105 27.42 34.87 -28.22
C ASN A 105 26.98 35.18 -29.64
N GLU A 106 27.42 36.35 -30.13
CA GLU A 106 27.43 36.68 -31.54
C GLU A 106 28.25 35.60 -32.27
N SER A 107 27.55 34.57 -32.73
CA SER A 107 28.07 33.44 -33.52
C SER A 107 28.32 33.89 -34.97
N ASP A 108 29.00 35.02 -35.14
CA ASP A 108 29.44 35.48 -36.44
C ASP A 108 30.72 36.29 -36.27
N ASN A 109 31.85 35.59 -36.21
CA ASN A 109 33.13 36.19 -36.57
C ASN A 109 34.05 35.17 -37.24
N SER A 110 34.43 35.56 -38.47
CA SER A 110 35.60 35.15 -39.25
C SER A 110 35.47 33.92 -40.16
N ILE A 111 34.92 34.14 -41.37
CA ILE A 111 35.66 33.75 -42.59
C ILE A 111 36.29 35.04 -43.13
N GLU A 112 37.59 35.22 -42.92
CA GLU A 112 38.40 36.07 -43.80
C GLU A 112 39.04 35.18 -44.87
N MET A 113 38.94 35.61 -46.13
CA MET A 113 39.53 34.95 -47.31
C MET A 113 41.05 35.06 -47.34
#